data_AF-A0A7Y2Y787-F1
#
_entry.id   AF-A0A7Y2Y787-F1
#
_cell.length_a   1.000
_cell.length_b   1.000
_cell.length_c   1.000
_cell.angle_alpha   90.00
_cell.angle_beta   90.00
_cell.angle_gamma   90.00
#
_symmetry.space_group_name_H-M   'P 1'
#
loop_
_entity.id
_entity.type
_entity.pdbx_description
1 polymer ?
#
loop_
_entity_poly.entity_id
_entity_poly.type
_entity_poly.pdbx_seq_one_letter_code
_entity_poly.pdbx_strand_id
1 'polypeptide(L)'
;MGKGHVQLLTAIEKTGSLSGASRLTGISYRKTWRLINQINKLAKHEVVHLQKGGSGGGGATVTPYGRKLLGFFNDLMGKSEALLCQQLKKYKDLWK
;
A
#
# COMPACT_ATOMS: atom_id res chain seq x y z
N MET A 1 5.26 -1.95 6.92
CA MET A 1 4.55 -2.09 5.61
C MET A 1 4.03 -3.51 5.50
N GLY A 2 2.82 -3.71 4.99
CA GLY A 2 2.19 -5.03 4.82
C GLY A 2 1.07 -4.96 3.79
N LYS A 3 0.29 -6.03 3.58
CA LYS A 3 -0.75 -6.12 2.52
C LYS A 3 -1.67 -4.90 2.42
N GLY A 4 -2.08 -4.33 3.57
CA GLY A 4 -2.92 -3.12 3.60
C GLY A 4 -2.23 -1.85 3.08
N HIS A 5 -0.90 -1.74 3.20
CA HIS A 5 -0.14 -0.60 2.67
C HIS A 5 -0.01 -0.70 1.15
N VAL A 6 0.25 -1.91 0.63
CA VAL A 6 0.28 -2.19 -0.81
C VAL A 6 -1.08 -1.88 -1.43
N GLN A 7 -2.16 -2.41 -0.84
CA GLN A 7 -3.54 -2.13 -1.30
C GLN A 7 -3.83 -0.64 -1.35
N LEU A 8 -3.45 0.12 -0.32
CA LEU A 8 -3.71 1.55 -0.26
C LEU A 8 -2.93 2.33 -1.33
N LEU A 9 -1.66 2.02 -1.53
CA LEU A 9 -0.82 2.67 -2.54
C LEU A 9 -1.29 2.32 -3.96
N THR A 10 -1.65 1.06 -4.24
CA THR A 10 -2.26 0.66 -5.52
C THR A 10 -3.59 1.37 -5.75
N ALA A 11 -4.41 1.54 -4.70
CA ALA A 11 -5.66 2.28 -4.82
C ALA A 11 -5.42 3.76 -5.17
N ILE A 12 -4.39 4.39 -4.59
CA ILE A 12 -4.00 5.75 -4.91
C ILE A 12 -3.54 5.87 -6.38
N GLU A 13 -2.77 4.91 -6.90
CA GLU A 13 -2.40 4.92 -8.33
C GLU A 13 -3.63 4.85 -9.24
N LYS A 14 -4.67 4.12 -8.85
CA LYS A 14 -5.90 3.98 -9.64
C LYS A 14 -6.78 5.23 -9.56
N THR A 15 -6.87 5.87 -8.40
CA THR A 15 -7.89 6.92 -8.15
C THR A 15 -7.32 8.34 -8.12
N GLY A 16 -6.00 8.51 -8.09
CA GLY A 16 -5.34 9.82 -8.03
C GLY A 16 -5.66 10.65 -6.78
N SER A 17 -6.27 10.04 -5.76
CA SER A 17 -6.82 10.75 -4.60
C SER A 17 -6.95 9.83 -3.38
N LEU A 18 -6.80 10.40 -2.18
CA LEU A 18 -6.97 9.64 -0.94
C LEU A 18 -8.43 9.31 -0.64
N SER A 19 -9.37 10.17 -1.05
CA SER A 19 -10.80 9.90 -0.94
C SER A 19 -11.25 8.79 -1.89
N GLY A 20 -10.69 8.73 -3.10
CA GLY A 20 -10.88 7.60 -4.02
C GLY A 20 -10.29 6.32 -3.44
N ALA A 21 -9.06 6.36 -2.94
CA ALA A 21 -8.41 5.19 -2.35
C ALA A 21 -9.17 4.66 -1.14
N SER A 22 -9.61 5.56 -0.26
CA SER A 22 -10.45 5.23 0.91
C SER A 22 -11.74 4.48 0.52
N ARG A 23 -12.44 4.95 -0.52
CA ARG A 23 -13.65 4.29 -1.05
C ARG A 23 -13.32 2.93 -1.65
N LEU A 24 -12.25 2.84 -2.43
CA LEU A 24 -11.86 1.61 -3.12
C LEU A 24 -11.43 0.51 -2.15
N THR A 25 -10.73 0.85 -1.06
CA THR A 25 -10.24 -0.13 -0.09
C THR A 25 -11.17 -0.34 1.10
N GLY A 26 -12.25 0.43 1.23
CA GLY A 26 -13.13 0.43 2.41
C GLY A 26 -12.46 0.97 3.70
N ILE A 27 -11.25 1.54 3.59
CA ILE A 27 -10.52 2.09 4.74
C ILE A 27 -10.99 3.52 4.95
N SER A 28 -11.41 3.88 6.16
CA SER A 28 -11.88 5.25 6.44
C SER A 28 -10.86 6.31 6.02
N TYR A 29 -11.35 7.45 5.53
CA TYR A 29 -10.49 8.53 5.03
C TYR A 29 -9.44 8.96 6.06
N ARG A 30 -9.83 9.10 7.33
CA ARG A 30 -8.91 9.43 8.44
C ARG A 30 -7.80 8.40 8.60
N LYS A 31 -8.13 7.10 8.49
CA LYS A 31 -7.13 6.02 8.58
C LYS A 31 -6.22 6.01 7.36
N THR A 32 -6.77 6.22 6.16
CA THR A 32 -6.02 6.40 4.91
C THR A 32 -5.00 7.53 5.03
N TRP A 33 -5.45 8.73 5.45
CA TRP A 33 -4.59 9.89 5.65
C TRP A 33 -3.46 9.60 6.65
N ARG A 34 -3.78 9.00 7.80
CA ARG A 34 -2.79 8.63 8.82
C ARG A 34 -1.75 7.65 8.27
N LEU A 35 -2.19 6.62 7.56
CA LEU A 35 -1.30 5.61 6.99
C LEU A 35 -0.36 6.22 5.95
N ILE A 36 -0.86 7.04 5.03
CA ILE A 36 -0.01 7.67 4.01
C ILE A 36 1.02 8.63 4.63
N ASN A 37 0.63 9.43 5.62
CA ASN A 37 1.58 10.29 6.33
C ASN A 37 2.63 9.47 7.07
N GLN A 38 2.23 8.37 7.71
CA GLN A 38 3.17 7.48 8.39
C GLN A 38 4.16 6.85 7.39
N ILE A 39 3.68 6.41 6.22
CA ILE A 39 4.53 5.86 5.16
C ILE A 39 5.57 6.89 4.70
N ASN A 40 5.12 8.11 4.38
CA ASN A 40 6.02 9.18 3.94
C ASN A 40 7.05 9.55 5.00
N LYS A 41 6.65 9.56 6.29
CA LYS A 41 7.55 9.88 7.40
C LYS A 41 8.62 8.81 7.63
N LEU A 42 8.28 7.53 7.45
CA LEU A 42 9.19 6.42 7.69
C LEU A 42 10.13 6.13 6.51
N ALA A 43 9.76 6.57 5.31
CA ALA A 43 10.55 6.36 4.11
C ALA A 43 11.69 7.38 3.98
N LYS A 44 12.77 6.99 3.31
CA LYS A 44 13.89 7.90 2.98
C LYS A 44 13.48 9.03 2.04
N HIS A 45 12.50 8.78 1.17
CA HIS A 45 11.93 9.75 0.25
C HIS A 45 10.41 9.64 0.29
N GLU A 46 9.73 10.72 -0.13
CA GLU A 46 8.28 10.75 -0.23
C GLU A 46 7.78 9.59 -1.11
N VAL A 47 6.85 8.78 -0.57
CA VAL A 47 6.25 7.62 -1.26
C VAL A 47 5.00 8.05 -2.02
N VAL A 48 4.22 8.95 -1.43
CA VAL A 48 3.03 9.53 -2.03
C VAL A 48 3.13 11.05 -1.96
N HIS A 49 3.13 11.68 -3.13
CA HIS A 49 3.01 13.12 -3.24
C HIS A 49 1.56 13.54 -3.00
N LEU A 50 1.33 14.43 -2.03
CA LEU A 50 0.01 14.97 -1.71
C LEU A 50 -0.09 16.40 -2.21
N GLN A 51 -0.96 16.63 -3.19
CA GLN A 51 -1.30 17.97 -3.63
C GLN A 51 -2.32 18.57 -2.66
N LYS A 52 -1.97 19.72 -2.06
CA LYS A 52 -2.88 20.49 -1.21
C LYS A 52 -4.13 20.88 -2.03
N GLY A 53 -5.30 20.67 -1.45
CA GLY A 53 -6.57 20.97 -2.11
C GLY A 53 -6.86 22.47 -2.15
N GLY A 54 -7.13 22.97 -3.37
CA GLY A 54 -7.82 24.24 -3.63
C GLY A 54 -9.16 23.98 -4.34
N SER A 55 -9.67 24.95 -5.09
CA SER A 55 -10.98 24.92 -5.76
C SER A 55 -11.20 23.71 -6.70
N GLY A 56 -10.14 23.04 -7.16
CA GLY A 56 -10.17 21.85 -8.01
C GLY A 56 -10.04 20.51 -7.28
N GLY A 57 -10.02 20.50 -5.94
CA GLY A 57 -9.78 19.29 -5.14
C GLY A 57 -8.29 19.03 -4.85
N GLY A 58 -8.03 18.20 -3.84
CA GLY A 58 -6.68 17.71 -3.53
C GLY A 58 -6.33 16.45 -4.34
N GLY A 59 -5.04 16.18 -4.51
CA GLY A 59 -4.53 15.04 -5.28
C GLY A 59 -3.60 14.15 -4.45
N ALA A 60 -3.49 12.89 -4.83
CA ALA A 60 -2.50 11.96 -4.27
C ALA A 60 -1.91 11.10 -5.38
N THR A 61 -0.59 11.15 -5.52
CA THR A 61 0.13 10.42 -6.57
C THR A 61 1.26 9.63 -5.96
N VAL A 62 1.37 8.34 -6.28
CA VAL A 62 2.52 7.53 -5.88
C VAL A 62 3.76 8.01 -6.64
N THR A 63 4.82 8.33 -5.92
CA THR A 63 6.08 8.83 -6.52
C THR A 63 6.84 7.69 -7.22
N PRO A 64 7.84 8.00 -8.07
CA PRO A 64 8.72 6.97 -8.61
C PRO A 64 9.41 6.14 -7.53
N TYR A 65 9.80 6.77 -6.40
CA TYR A 65 10.33 6.06 -5.24
C TYR A 65 9.28 5.13 -4.63
N GLY A 66 8.05 5.59 -4.47
CA GLY A 66 6.95 4.77 -3.96
C GLY A 66 6.65 3.56 -4.84
N ARG A 67 6.72 3.69 -6.17
CA ARG A 67 6.59 2.55 -7.09
C ARG A 67 7.72 1.53 -6.97
N LYS A 68 8.96 1.99 -6.83
CA LYS A 68 10.10 1.08 -6.57
C LYS A 68 9.89 0.30 -5.27
N LEU A 69 9.46 0.99 -4.22
CA LEU A 69 9.17 0.40 -2.92
C LEU A 69 8.00 -0.61 -3.00
N LEU A 70 6.94 -0.29 -3.75
CA LEU A 70 5.85 -1.22 -4.05
C LEU A 70 6.33 -2.49 -4.75
N GLY A 71 7.15 -2.35 -5.80
CA GLY A 71 7.72 -3.49 -6.52
C GLY A 71 8.53 -4.40 -5.61
N PHE A 72 9.39 -3.80 -4.78
CA PHE A 72 10.17 -4.53 -3.78
C PHE A 72 9.28 -5.29 -2.78
N PHE A 73 8.22 -4.67 -2.26
CA PHE A 73 7.31 -5.34 -1.33
C PHE A 73 6.50 -6.45 -1.98
N ASN A 74 6.05 -6.28 -3.22
CA ASN A 74 5.33 -7.34 -3.94
C ASN A 74 6.21 -8.57 -4.16
N ASP A 75 7.47 -8.38 -4.56
CA ASP A 75 8.42 -9.48 -4.72
C ASP A 75 8.67 -10.22 -3.40
N LEU A 76 8.92 -9.49 -2.32
CA LEU A 76 9.10 -10.09 -1.00
C LEU A 76 7.86 -10.85 -0.50
N MET A 77 6.66 -10.28 -0.70
CA MET A 77 5.43 -10.98 -0.30
C MET A 77 5.22 -12.25 -1.11
N GLY A 78 5.46 -12.22 -2.43
CA GLY A 78 5.36 -13.42 -3.28
C GLY A 78 6.34 -14.51 -2.84
N LYS A 79 7.59 -14.15 -2.51
CA LYS A 79 8.59 -15.08 -1.96
C LYS A 79 8.17 -15.67 -0.62
N SER A 80 7.65 -14.83 0.28
CA SER A 80 7.15 -15.25 1.59
C SER A 80 5.97 -16.22 1.47
N GLU A 81 5.00 -15.90 0.60
CA GLU A 81 3.83 -16.73 0.34
C GLU A 81 4.22 -18.09 -0.26
N ALA A 82 5.15 -18.11 -1.23
CA ALA A 82 5.66 -19.35 -1.79
C ALA A 82 6.32 -20.25 -0.72
N LEU A 83 7.13 -19.66 0.15
CA LEU A 83 7.77 -20.39 1.26
C LEU A 83 6.72 -20.91 2.25
N LEU A 84 5.74 -20.09 2.61
CA LEU A 84 4.61 -20.50 3.46
C LEU A 84 3.85 -21.69 2.85
N CYS A 85 3.50 -21.63 1.56
CA CYS A 85 2.84 -22.74 0.87
C CYS A 85 3.71 -24.01 0.86
N GLN A 86 5.02 -23.88 0.70
CA GLN A 86 5.95 -25.02 0.77
C GLN A 86 5.95 -25.66 2.16
N GLN A 87 6.01 -24.85 3.22
CA GLN A 87 5.98 -25.36 4.59
C GLN A 87 4.63 -25.99 4.94
N LEU A 88 3.51 -25.36 4.56
CA LEU A 88 2.18 -25.93 4.79
C LEU A 88 1.98 -27.28 4.08
N LYS A 89 2.54 -27.45 2.87
CA LYS A 89 2.54 -28.75 2.18
C LYS A 89 3.41 -29.80 2.88
N LYS A 90 4.47 -29.38 3.56
CA LYS A 90 5.39 -30.26 4.30
C LYS A 90 4.78 -30.75 5.62
N TYR A 91 3.98 -29.91 6.28
CA TYR A 91 3.34 -30.18 7.56
C TYR A 91 1.82 -30.25 7.45
N LYS A 92 1.31 -31.10 6.53
CA LYS A 92 -0.15 -31.29 6.32
C LYS A 92 -0.85 -31.93 7.52
N ASP A 93 -0.11 -32.57 8.40
CA ASP A 93 -0.60 -33.13 9.65
C ASP A 93 -0.99 -32.05 10.67
N LEU A 94 -0.43 -30.84 10.56
CA LEU A 94 -0.73 -29.72 11.45
C LEU A 94 -1.98 -28.92 11.04
N TRP A 95 -2.45 -29.05 9.79
CA TRP A 95 -3.52 -28.21 9.24
C TRP A 95 -4.44 -29.04 8.32
N LYS A 96 -5.76 -29.03 8.59
CA LYS A 96 -6.76 -29.68 7.73
C LYS A 96 -6.94 -28.97 6.38
#